data_AF-A0A0F9PRK3-F1
#
_entry.id   AF-A0A0F9PRK3-F1
#
_cell.length_a   1.000
_cell.length_b   1.000
_cell.length_c   1.000
_cell.angle_alpha   90.00
_cell.angle_beta   90.00
_cell.angle_gamma   90.00
#
_symmetry.space_group_name_H-M   'P 1'
#
loop_
_entity.id
_entity.type
_entity.pdbx_description
1 polymer ?
#
loop_
_entity_poly.entity_id
_entity_poly.type
_entity_poly.pdbx_seq_one_letter_code
_entity_poly.pdbx_strand_id
1 'polypeptide(L)'
;MKPVHPDQIPKVWGEVRETLLKAIDHPSSGWTERSVLAGLLAETMNLWRFSETALVTRIVDYPKHKLCELMFLSGGNMEQWLPYESTIAMWAGDRGCVQLSITGREGWERATGWKRVHTVLRKDI
;
A
#
# COMPACT_ATOMS: atom_id res chain seq x y z
N MET A 1 -14.34 6.75 -3.02
CA MET A 1 -13.73 5.52 -3.57
C MET A 1 -13.54 4.50 -2.45
N LYS A 2 -13.54 3.20 -2.73
CA LYS A 2 -13.35 2.12 -1.75
C LYS A 2 -12.31 1.11 -2.29
N PRO A 3 -11.67 0.31 -1.44
CA PRO A 3 -10.84 -0.79 -1.91
C PRO A 3 -11.67 -1.81 -2.70
N VAL A 4 -11.01 -2.51 -3.60
CA VAL A 4 -11.57 -3.62 -4.38
C VAL A 4 -12.00 -4.72 -3.43
N HIS A 5 -13.25 -5.17 -3.57
CA HIS A 5 -13.79 -6.27 -2.77
C HIS A 5 -13.04 -7.58 -3.05
N PRO A 6 -12.81 -8.46 -2.05
CA PRO A 6 -12.11 -9.74 -2.22
C PRO A 6 -12.58 -10.57 -3.42
N ASP A 7 -13.89 -10.67 -3.63
CA ASP A 7 -14.48 -11.42 -4.75
C ASP A 7 -14.09 -10.89 -6.15
N GLN A 8 -13.71 -9.62 -6.23
CA GLN A 8 -13.28 -8.98 -7.48
C GLN A 8 -11.76 -9.04 -7.67
N ILE A 9 -11.00 -9.45 -6.64
CA ILE A 9 -9.53 -9.51 -6.71
C ILE A 9 -9.05 -10.39 -7.87
N PRO A 10 -9.55 -11.62 -8.12
CA PRO A 10 -9.06 -12.44 -9.21
C PRO A 10 -9.19 -11.76 -10.59
N LYS A 11 -10.28 -11.01 -10.78
CA LYS A 11 -10.53 -10.27 -12.02
C LYS A 11 -9.60 -9.07 -12.16
N VAL A 12 -9.54 -8.23 -11.13
CA VAL A 12 -8.74 -7.00 -11.14
C VAL A 12 -7.24 -7.29 -11.15
N TRP A 13 -6.82 -8.38 -10.50
CA TRP A 13 -5.40 -8.75 -10.39
C TRP A 13 -4.74 -8.87 -11.75
N GLY A 14 -5.40 -9.50 -12.73
CA GLY A 14 -4.85 -9.67 -14.08
C GLY A 14 -4.46 -8.36 -14.77
N GLU A 15 -5.10 -7.25 -14.41
CA GLU A 15 -4.88 -5.94 -15.03
C GLU A 15 -3.73 -5.16 -14.37
N VAL A 16 -3.49 -5.40 -13.08
CA VAL A 16 -2.52 -4.64 -12.27
C VAL A 16 -1.31 -5.47 -11.84
N ARG A 17 -1.34 -6.78 -12.07
CA ARG A 17 -0.31 -7.75 -11.65
C ARG A 17 1.08 -7.34 -12.12
N GLU A 18 1.28 -7.14 -13.41
CA GLU A 18 2.62 -6.87 -13.95
C GLU A 18 3.25 -5.59 -13.37
N THR A 19 2.44 -4.56 -13.13
CA THR A 19 2.93 -3.30 -12.57
C THR A 19 3.15 -3.41 -11.06
N LEU A 20 2.30 -4.13 -10.34
CA LEU A 20 2.48 -4.38 -8.90
C LEU A 20 3.67 -5.29 -8.62
N LEU A 21 3.92 -6.31 -9.45
CA LEU A 21 5.06 -7.21 -9.28
C LEU A 21 6.40 -6.46 -9.28
N LYS A 22 6.53 -5.40 -10.07
CA LYS A 22 7.74 -4.54 -10.04
C LYS A 22 7.99 -3.91 -8.66
N ALA A 23 6.93 -3.62 -7.89
CA ALA A 23 7.04 -3.11 -6.53
C ALA A 23 7.17 -4.24 -5.49
N ILE A 24 6.49 -5.37 -5.70
CA ILE A 24 6.51 -6.53 -4.80
C ILE A 24 7.86 -7.25 -4.87
N ASP A 25 8.42 -7.47 -6.05
CA ASP A 25 9.68 -8.20 -6.27
C ASP A 25 10.92 -7.36 -5.95
N HIS A 26 10.73 -6.13 -5.45
CA HIS A 26 11.84 -5.30 -5.01
C HIS A 26 12.59 -6.02 -3.87
N PRO A 27 13.94 -6.14 -3.91
CA PRO A 27 14.70 -6.93 -2.93
C PRO A 27 14.45 -6.53 -1.47
N SER A 28 14.08 -5.27 -1.24
CA SER A 28 13.80 -4.74 0.10
C SER A 28 12.35 -4.99 0.59
N SER A 29 11.47 -5.57 -0.21
CA SER A 29 10.06 -5.75 0.18
C SER A 29 9.92 -6.84 1.24
N GLY A 30 10.55 -7.99 1.05
CA GLY A 30 10.30 -9.20 1.84
C GLY A 30 8.95 -9.87 1.55
N TRP A 31 8.25 -9.45 0.48
CA TRP A 31 6.94 -9.98 0.11
C TRP A 31 7.01 -10.77 -1.20
N THR A 32 6.05 -11.67 -1.39
CA THR A 32 5.89 -12.45 -2.62
C THR A 32 4.52 -12.16 -3.20
N GLU A 33 4.36 -12.35 -4.52
CA GLU A 33 3.04 -12.31 -5.16
C GLU A 33 2.00 -13.13 -4.38
N ARG A 34 2.38 -14.35 -4.02
CA ARG A 34 1.51 -15.30 -3.30
C ARG A 34 1.06 -14.76 -1.95
N SER A 35 1.97 -14.15 -1.17
CA SER A 35 1.62 -13.62 0.15
C SER A 35 0.76 -12.36 0.06
N VAL A 36 0.97 -11.51 -0.96
CA VAL A 36 0.11 -10.36 -1.22
C VAL A 36 -1.29 -10.80 -1.65
N LEU A 37 -1.41 -11.72 -2.61
CA LEU A 37 -2.70 -12.27 -3.03
C LEU A 37 -3.46 -12.93 -1.89
N ALA A 38 -2.78 -13.75 -1.07
CA ALA A 38 -3.40 -14.35 0.11
C ALA A 38 -3.89 -13.27 1.09
N GLY A 39 -3.11 -12.20 1.29
CA GLY A 39 -3.48 -11.09 2.15
C GLY A 39 -4.71 -10.32 1.65
N LEU A 40 -4.80 -10.10 0.34
CA LEU A 40 -5.95 -9.45 -0.31
C LEU A 40 -7.24 -10.28 -0.19
N LEU A 41 -7.14 -11.60 -0.42
CA LEU A 41 -8.28 -12.51 -0.31
C LEU A 41 -8.75 -12.69 1.13
N ALA A 42 -7.82 -12.63 2.10
CA ALA A 42 -8.12 -12.74 3.52
C ALA A 42 -8.47 -11.38 4.18
N GLU A 43 -8.60 -10.31 3.40
CA GLU A 43 -8.93 -8.95 3.89
C GLU A 43 -7.92 -8.35 4.91
N THR A 44 -6.72 -8.93 4.99
CA THR A 44 -5.61 -8.38 5.78
C THR A 44 -4.82 -7.31 5.01
N MET A 45 -5.00 -7.30 3.68
CA MET A 45 -4.54 -6.26 2.77
C MET A 45 -5.70 -5.77 1.92
N ASN A 46 -5.55 -4.56 1.38
CA ASN A 46 -6.58 -3.90 0.58
C ASN A 46 -5.97 -3.43 -0.73
N LEU A 47 -6.61 -3.79 -1.84
CA LEU A 47 -6.23 -3.31 -3.17
C LEU A 47 -7.05 -2.07 -3.52
N TRP A 48 -6.39 -1.01 -3.90
CA TRP A 48 -6.97 0.19 -4.46
C TRP A 48 -6.60 0.27 -5.93
N ARG A 49 -7.55 0.70 -6.76
CA ARG A 49 -7.34 0.85 -8.19
C ARG A 49 -7.67 2.29 -8.61
N PHE A 50 -6.73 2.95 -9.28
CA PHE A 50 -6.87 4.31 -9.80
C PHE A 50 -6.45 4.31 -11.27
N SER A 51 -7.40 4.40 -12.20
CA SER A 51 -7.11 4.34 -13.64
C SER A 51 -6.22 3.12 -13.99
N GLU A 52 -4.98 3.34 -14.43
CA GLU A 52 -3.96 2.33 -14.78
C GLU A 52 -3.02 1.95 -13.62
N THR A 53 -3.27 2.46 -12.41
CA THR A 53 -2.44 2.24 -11.23
C THR A 53 -3.19 1.53 -10.13
N ALA A 54 -2.44 0.88 -9.26
CA ALA A 54 -2.95 0.22 -8.09
C ALA A 54 -2.08 0.49 -6.88
N LEU A 55 -2.71 0.50 -5.71
CA LEU A 55 -2.03 0.62 -4.43
C LEU A 55 -2.49 -0.52 -3.53
N VAL A 56 -1.55 -1.15 -2.85
CA VAL A 56 -1.86 -2.10 -1.79
C VAL A 56 -1.63 -1.42 -0.45
N THR A 57 -2.64 -1.46 0.42
CA THR A 57 -2.51 -1.01 1.82
C THR A 57 -2.79 -2.14 2.79
N ARG A 58 -2.33 -1.99 4.03
CA ARG A 58 -2.74 -2.84 5.16
C ARG A 58 -2.96 -2.00 6.40
N ILE A 59 -3.76 -2.51 7.33
CA ILE A 59 -3.88 -1.92 8.66
C ILE A 59 -2.88 -2.61 9.58
N VAL A 60 -2.14 -1.80 10.34
CA VAL A 60 -1.19 -2.28 11.36
C VAL A 60 -1.74 -1.85 12.71
N ASP A 61 -2.05 -2.85 13.54
CA ASP A 61 -2.53 -2.65 14.90
C ASP A 61 -1.33 -2.56 15.87
N TYR A 62 -1.10 -1.37 16.43
CA TYR A 62 -0.24 -1.20 17.60
C TYR A 62 -1.07 -1.23 18.88
N PRO A 63 -0.47 -1.57 20.04
CA PRO A 63 -1.18 -1.57 21.31
C PRO A 63 -1.86 -0.24 21.68
N LYS A 64 -1.36 0.89 21.15
CA LYS A 64 -1.88 2.24 21.46
C LYS A 64 -2.68 2.89 20.33
N HIS A 65 -2.55 2.42 19.09
CA HIS A 65 -3.17 3.06 17.92
C HIS A 65 -3.14 2.12 16.71
N LYS A 66 -3.89 2.47 15.66
CA LYS A 66 -3.80 1.80 14.37
C LYS A 66 -3.22 2.74 13.33
N LEU A 67 -2.49 2.20 12.36
CA LEU A 67 -2.08 2.93 11.18
C LEU A 67 -2.47 2.18 9.91
N CYS A 68 -2.66 2.91 8.82
CA CYS A 68 -2.80 2.34 7.49
C CYS A 68 -1.49 2.51 6.74
N GLU A 69 -0.82 1.40 6.48
CA GLU A 69 0.45 1.38 5.75
C GLU A 69 0.18 1.19 4.25
N LEU A 70 0.76 2.07 3.44
CA LEU A 70 0.81 1.99 2.00
C LEU A 70 2.05 1.18 1.61
N MET A 71 1.83 -0.02 1.07
CA MET A 71 2.88 -1.02 0.87
C MET A 71 3.48 -1.00 -0.54
N PHE A 72 2.62 -1.07 -1.56
CA PHE A 72 3.05 -1.21 -2.95
C PHE A 72 2.24 -0.28 -3.83
N LEU A 73 2.92 0.58 -4.58
CA LEU A 73 2.32 1.38 -5.62
C LEU A 73 2.73 0.82 -6.98
N SER A 74 1.74 0.57 -7.82
CA SER A 74 1.89 0.24 -9.23
C SER A 74 1.79 1.50 -10.08
N GLY A 75 2.38 1.44 -11.28
CA GLY A 75 2.47 2.59 -12.18
C GLY A 75 3.75 3.38 -11.96
N GLY A 76 4.40 3.75 -13.06
CA GLY A 76 5.71 4.43 -13.01
C GLY A 76 5.69 5.83 -12.41
N ASN A 77 4.52 6.37 -12.05
CA ASN A 77 4.38 7.71 -11.48
C ASN A 77 3.83 7.65 -10.05
N MET A 78 4.70 8.03 -9.11
CA MET A 78 4.42 8.03 -7.66
C MET A 78 3.32 9.02 -7.24
N GLU A 79 2.95 9.96 -8.11
CA GLU A 79 2.02 11.04 -7.78
C GLU A 79 0.57 10.69 -8.13
N GLN A 80 0.31 9.63 -8.90
CA GLN A 80 -1.04 9.33 -9.40
C GLN A 80 -2.05 8.96 -8.31
N TRP A 81 -1.59 8.46 -7.16
CA TRP A 81 -2.46 8.14 -6.04
C TRP A 81 -2.70 9.34 -5.10
N LEU A 82 -1.88 10.39 -5.15
CA LEU A 82 -1.97 11.53 -4.22
C LEU A 82 -3.34 12.22 -4.21
N PRO A 83 -4.04 12.41 -5.34
CA PRO A 83 -5.39 12.96 -5.33
C PRO A 83 -6.39 12.13 -4.51
N TYR A 84 -6.07 10.86 -4.23
CA TYR A 84 -6.90 9.93 -3.47
C TYR A 84 -6.43 9.75 -2.03
N GLU A 85 -5.38 10.43 -1.59
CA GLU A 85 -4.85 10.35 -0.22
C GLU A 85 -5.94 10.59 0.82
N SER A 86 -6.71 11.67 0.67
CA SER A 86 -7.80 12.02 1.58
C SER A 86 -8.88 10.95 1.65
N THR A 87 -9.14 10.26 0.54
CA THR A 87 -10.10 9.16 0.48
C THR A 87 -9.60 7.93 1.23
N ILE A 88 -8.31 7.59 1.08
CA ILE A 88 -7.67 6.50 1.82
C ILE A 88 -7.62 6.84 3.31
N ALA A 89 -7.28 8.08 3.66
CA ALA A 89 -7.25 8.57 5.04
C ALA A 89 -8.62 8.46 5.72
N MET A 90 -9.69 8.90 5.05
CA MET A 90 -11.05 8.75 5.56
C MET A 90 -11.42 7.29 5.78
N TRP A 91 -11.20 6.43 4.78
CA TRP A 91 -11.49 5.00 4.88
C TRP A 91 -10.71 4.31 6.01
N ALA A 92 -9.47 4.74 6.25
CA ALA A 92 -8.62 4.25 7.33
C ALA A 92 -9.12 4.77 8.69
N GLY A 93 -9.52 6.04 8.75
CA GLY A 93 -10.12 6.69 9.92
C GLY A 93 -11.40 5.99 10.39
N ASP A 94 -12.27 5.59 9.46
CA ASP A 94 -13.47 4.80 9.75
C ASP A 94 -13.15 3.43 10.39
N ARG A 95 -11.90 2.96 10.25
CA ARG A 95 -11.39 1.71 10.84
C ARG A 95 -10.54 1.95 12.10
N GLY A 96 -10.53 3.18 12.60
CA GLY A 96 -9.78 3.58 13.80
C GLY A 96 -8.30 3.84 13.56
N CYS A 97 -7.86 3.98 12.31
CA CYS A 97 -6.49 4.43 12.01
C CYS A 97 -6.35 5.92 12.29
N VAL A 98 -5.24 6.29 12.94
CA VAL A 98 -4.94 7.70 13.25
C VAL A 98 -3.87 8.28 12.33
N GLN A 99 -3.21 7.42 11.53
CA GLN A 99 -2.08 7.77 10.69
C GLN A 99 -2.07 6.95 9.39
N LEU A 100 -1.54 7.55 8.33
CA LEU A 100 -1.04 6.85 7.15
C LEU A 100 0.49 6.74 7.23
N SER A 101 1.06 5.66 6.71
CA SER A 101 2.52 5.50 6.62
C SER A 101 2.96 4.90 5.29
N ILE A 102 4.17 5.27 4.86
CA ILE A 102 4.85 4.69 3.70
C ILE A 102 6.26 4.35 4.15
N THR A 103 6.70 3.13 3.85
CA THR A 103 8.11 2.74 3.93
C THR A 103 8.69 2.71 2.52
N GLY A 104 9.60 3.64 2.20
CA GLY A 104 10.16 3.71 0.86
C GLY A 104 11.42 4.56 0.74
N ARG A 105 11.88 4.78 -0.50
CA ARG A 105 13.03 5.62 -0.84
C ARG A 105 12.81 7.08 -0.43
N GLU A 106 13.89 7.83 -0.24
CA GLU A 106 13.86 9.23 0.21
C GLU A 106 12.98 10.17 -0.63
N GLY A 107 12.75 9.84 -1.91
CA GLY A 107 11.88 10.62 -2.80
C GLY A 107 10.42 10.72 -2.33
N TRP A 108 9.95 9.81 -1.47
CA TRP A 108 8.58 9.82 -0.97
C TRP A 108 8.23 11.07 -0.15
N GLU A 109 9.19 11.59 0.61
CA GLU A 109 8.99 12.83 1.39
C GLU A 109 8.68 14.01 0.47
N ARG A 110 9.35 14.09 -0.68
CA ARG A 110 9.12 15.14 -1.68
C ARG A 110 7.80 14.94 -2.43
N ALA A 111 7.47 13.69 -2.79
CA ALA A 111 6.26 13.38 -3.54
C ALA A 111 4.99 13.61 -2.71
N THR A 112 5.02 13.29 -1.42
CA THR A 112 3.83 13.30 -0.54
C THR A 112 3.73 14.53 0.35
N GLY A 113 4.86 15.17 0.66
CA GLY A 113 4.92 16.17 1.74
C GLY A 113 4.77 15.57 3.15
N TRP A 114 4.79 14.24 3.29
CA TRP A 114 4.67 13.58 4.59
C TRP A 114 5.94 13.74 5.42
N LYS A 115 5.76 13.84 6.73
CA LYS A 115 6.87 13.94 7.68
C LYS A 115 7.63 12.61 7.76
N ARG A 116 8.94 12.65 7.51
CA ARG A 116 9.85 11.53 7.83
C ARG A 116 9.88 11.32 9.36
N VAL A 117 9.51 10.12 9.82
CA VAL A 117 9.42 9.79 11.26
C VAL A 117 10.53 8.87 11.77
N HIS A 118 11.10 8.01 10.91
CA HIS A 118 12.23 7.13 11.25
C HIS A 118 12.97 6.66 9.99
N THR A 119 14.14 6.04 10.19
CA THR A 119 14.96 5.41 9.14
C THR A 119 14.98 3.89 9.36
N VAL A 120 14.85 3.11 8.29
CA VAL A 120 14.95 1.64 8.33
C VAL A 120 16.39 1.22 8.07
N LEU A 121 16.99 0.48 9.01
CA LEU A 121 18.34 -0.10 8.89
C LEU A 121 18.23 -1.64 8.82
N ARG A 122 19.03 -2.27 7.97
CA ARG A 122 19.10 -3.74 7.84
C ARG A 122 20.56 -4.19 7.78
N LYS A 123 20.82 -5.37 8.33
CA LYS A 123 22.11 -6.06 8.28
C LYS A 123 21.84 -7.51 7.92
N ASP A 124 22.55 -8.03 6.92
CA ASP A 124 22.49 -9.44 6.56
C ASP A 124 23.06 -10.31 7.69
N ILE A 125 22.48 -11.50 7.88
CA ILE A 125 22.88 -12.48 8.91
C ILE A 125 23.83 -13.50 8.30
#